data_AF-A0A377HFU9-F1
#
_entry.id   AF-A0A377HFU9-F1
#
_cell.length_a   1.000
_cell.length_b   1.000
_cell.length_c   1.000
_cell.angle_alpha   90.00
_cell.angle_beta   90.00
_cell.angle_gamma   90.00
#
_symmetry.space_group_name_H-M   'P 1'
#
loop_
_entity.id
_entity.type
_entity.pdbx_description
1 polymer ?
#
loop_
_entity_poly.entity_id
_entity_poly.type
_entity_poly.pdbx_seq_one_letter_code
_entity_poly.pdbx_strand_id
1 'polypeptide(L)'
;MPALLSGFTAGKASSAQVNKAIRQASFIAAALAQFVSDKTQRDVLDNGDLPGFVELLGSGFAVEYLSRKNPFGDIKSDGTVQTALENLGLGEGSALPVGVPVPWPSVTPPTGWLKCNGAAFSAEAYPELAKAYPTNKLPDLRGEFIRGWDDGRGIDTGRALLNWQPHTILDHAHYMELWTGDGLAAGSAREGVNPGILATYGDGE
;
A
#
# COMPACT_ATOMS: atom_id res chain seq x y z
N MET A 1 -26.74 54.17 4.68
CA MET A 1 -28.02 53.63 5.20
C MET A 1 -27.83 53.31 6.69
N PRO A 2 -28.19 54.22 7.61
CA PRO A 2 -27.93 54.07 9.05
C PRO A 2 -28.64 52.87 9.69
N ALA A 3 -29.77 52.44 9.11
CA ALA A 3 -30.60 51.35 9.62
C ALA A 3 -29.96 49.94 9.54
N LEU A 4 -28.84 49.77 8.82
CA LEU A 4 -28.16 48.46 8.72
C LEU A 4 -27.34 48.12 9.99
N LEU A 5 -26.89 49.13 10.74
CA LEU A 5 -26.06 48.93 11.94
C LEU A 5 -26.85 49.04 13.26
N SER A 6 -27.88 49.88 13.33
CA SER A 6 -28.60 50.18 14.58
C SER A 6 -30.04 49.64 14.65
N GLY A 7 -30.51 48.93 13.62
CA GLY A 7 -31.90 48.48 13.50
C GLY A 7 -32.90 49.63 13.28
N PHE A 8 -34.19 49.31 13.29
CA PHE A 8 -35.26 50.32 13.23
C PHE A 8 -35.38 51.02 14.59
N THR A 9 -35.14 52.33 14.64
CA THR A 9 -35.40 53.16 15.82
C THR A 9 -36.91 53.30 16.06
N ALA A 10 -37.32 53.44 17.32
CA ALA A 10 -38.73 53.64 17.69
C ALA A 10 -39.35 54.83 16.91
N GLY A 11 -40.38 54.56 16.11
CA GLY A 11 -40.98 55.55 15.20
C GLY A 11 -41.65 54.90 13.97
N LYS A 12 -41.84 55.68 12.89
CA LYS A 12 -42.38 55.18 11.61
C LYS A 12 -41.24 54.59 10.75
N ALA A 13 -41.15 53.27 10.66
CA ALA A 13 -40.30 52.63 9.64
C ALA A 13 -40.96 52.76 8.26
N SER A 14 -40.22 53.17 7.24
CA SER A 14 -40.76 53.18 5.87
C SER A 14 -41.10 51.74 5.46
N SER A 15 -42.32 51.54 4.95
CA SER A 15 -42.78 50.23 4.45
C SER A 15 -41.80 49.65 3.41
N ALA A 16 -41.15 50.49 2.60
CA ALA A 16 -40.15 50.06 1.64
C ALA A 16 -38.91 49.43 2.30
N GLN A 17 -38.47 49.95 3.46
CA GLN A 17 -37.32 49.44 4.21
C GLN A 17 -37.68 48.16 4.96
N VAL A 18 -38.86 48.10 5.57
CA VAL A 18 -39.39 46.91 6.24
C VAL A 18 -39.58 45.77 5.24
N ASN A 19 -40.19 46.03 4.08
CA ASN A 19 -40.37 45.05 3.00
C ASN A 19 -39.05 44.53 2.43
N LYS A 20 -37.99 45.35 2.46
CA LYS A 20 -36.66 44.91 2.05
C LYS A 20 -36.07 43.93 3.06
N ALA A 21 -36.08 44.29 4.34
CA ALA A 21 -35.56 43.46 5.42
C ALA A 21 -36.28 42.11 5.49
N ILE A 22 -37.62 42.11 5.44
CA ILE A 22 -38.43 40.89 5.46
C ILE A 22 -38.13 40.01 4.25
N ARG A 23 -38.15 40.56 3.02
CA ARG A 23 -37.85 39.76 1.83
C ARG A 23 -36.44 39.16 1.84
N GLN A 24 -35.44 39.92 2.31
CA GLN A 24 -34.08 39.41 2.41
C GLN A 24 -33.98 38.26 3.41
N ALA A 25 -34.59 38.40 4.59
CA ALA A 25 -34.60 37.34 5.60
C ALA A 25 -35.36 36.09 5.11
N SER A 26 -36.55 36.26 4.54
CA SER A 26 -37.35 35.14 4.01
C SER A 26 -36.64 34.41 2.87
N PHE A 27 -35.94 35.14 1.99
CA PHE A 27 -35.18 34.51 0.90
C PHE A 27 -34.04 33.63 1.42
N ILE A 28 -33.25 34.12 2.38
CA ILE A 28 -32.15 33.33 2.97
C ILE A 28 -32.69 32.15 3.76
N ALA A 29 -33.77 32.33 4.54
CA ALA A 29 -34.41 31.25 5.28
C ALA A 29 -34.93 30.15 4.34
N ALA A 30 -35.59 30.52 3.24
CA ALA A 30 -36.06 29.57 2.23
C ALA A 30 -34.90 28.83 1.55
N ALA A 31 -33.82 29.53 1.20
CA ALA A 31 -32.64 28.89 0.60
C ALA A 31 -31.99 27.88 1.55
N LEU A 32 -31.90 28.22 2.84
CA LEU A 32 -31.34 27.33 3.86
C LEU A 32 -32.25 26.12 4.10
N ALA A 33 -33.56 26.34 4.21
CA ALA A 33 -34.53 25.28 4.38
C ALA A 33 -34.55 24.33 3.18
N GLN A 34 -34.48 24.85 1.96
CA GLN A 34 -34.39 24.05 0.75
C GLN A 34 -33.12 23.19 0.76
N PHE A 35 -31.97 23.79 1.05
CA PHE A 35 -30.70 23.06 1.14
C PHE A 35 -30.78 21.91 2.16
N VAL A 36 -31.25 22.19 3.37
CA VAL A 36 -31.34 21.18 4.44
C VAL A 36 -32.33 20.07 4.06
N SER A 37 -33.49 20.43 3.50
CA SER A 37 -34.50 19.47 3.06
C SER A 37 -33.95 18.54 1.98
N ASP A 38 -33.31 19.09 0.94
CA ASP A 38 -32.73 18.32 -0.15
C ASP A 38 -31.64 17.37 0.34
N LYS A 39 -30.78 17.82 1.25
CA LYS A 39 -29.66 17.01 1.75
C LYS A 39 -30.09 15.94 2.75
N THR A 40 -31.05 16.23 3.61
CA THR A 40 -31.47 15.31 4.67
C THR A 40 -32.68 14.45 4.28
N GLN A 41 -33.38 14.80 3.20
CA GLN A 41 -34.68 14.22 2.82
C GLN A 41 -35.72 14.32 3.96
N ARG A 42 -35.62 15.37 4.79
CA ARG A 42 -36.50 15.65 5.93
C ARG A 42 -37.10 17.04 5.80
N ASP A 43 -38.33 17.18 6.25
CA ASP A 43 -39.01 18.48 6.28
C ASP A 43 -38.35 19.44 7.28
N VAL A 44 -38.34 20.72 6.93
CA VAL A 44 -37.80 21.81 7.75
C VAL A 44 -38.96 22.63 8.29
N LEU A 45 -39.39 22.29 9.50
CA LEU A 45 -40.58 22.87 10.13
C LEU A 45 -40.28 24.21 10.80
N ASP A 46 -41.13 25.21 10.53
CA ASP A 46 -41.16 26.48 11.28
C ASP A 46 -42.08 26.34 12.51
N ASN A 47 -41.61 25.58 13.52
CA ASN A 47 -42.37 25.26 14.75
C ASN A 47 -41.78 25.91 16.01
N GLY A 48 -40.73 26.73 15.87
CA GLY A 48 -40.02 27.36 16.99
C GLY A 48 -39.00 26.49 17.72
N ASP A 49 -38.78 25.24 17.29
CA ASP A 49 -37.75 24.35 17.84
C ASP A 49 -36.36 24.68 17.26
N LEU A 50 -35.71 25.70 17.81
CA LEU A 50 -34.38 26.13 17.38
C LEU A 50 -33.31 25.03 17.57
N PRO A 51 -33.23 24.30 18.70
CA PRO A 51 -32.30 23.19 18.84
C PRO A 51 -32.48 22.11 17.76
N GLY A 52 -33.72 21.69 17.49
CA GLY A 52 -34.02 20.73 16.44
C GLY A 52 -33.66 21.22 15.04
N PHE A 53 -33.90 22.50 14.74
CA PHE A 53 -33.47 23.11 13.48
C PHE A 53 -31.94 23.13 13.33
N VAL A 54 -31.18 23.48 14.38
CA VAL A 54 -29.71 23.51 14.35
C VAL A 54 -29.14 22.11 14.14
N GLU A 55 -29.71 21.09 14.78
CA GLU A 55 -29.32 19.70 14.57
C GLU A 55 -29.57 19.26 13.11
N LEU A 56 -30.76 19.57 12.59
CA LEU A 56 -31.13 19.25 11.21
C LEU A 56 -30.22 19.96 10.21
N LEU A 57 -29.94 21.24 10.43
CA LEU A 57 -29.01 22.04 9.63
C LEU A 57 -27.61 21.44 9.64
N GLY A 58 -27.09 21.06 10.81
CA GLY A 58 -25.81 20.38 10.95
C GLY A 58 -25.75 19.06 10.17
N SER A 59 -26.84 18.28 10.20
CA SER A 59 -26.93 17.04 9.44
C SER A 59 -26.94 17.26 7.92
N GLY A 60 -27.59 18.32 7.43
CA GLY A 60 -27.59 18.68 6.01
C GLY A 60 -26.20 19.04 5.49
N PHE A 61 -25.40 19.79 6.28
CA PHE A 61 -24.00 20.05 5.93
C PHE A 61 -23.12 18.80 6.01
N ALA A 62 -23.38 17.89 6.94
CA ALA A 62 -22.63 16.63 7.06
C ALA A 62 -22.86 15.64 5.91
N VAL A 63 -23.93 15.83 5.11
CA VAL A 63 -24.13 15.08 3.86
C VAL A 63 -23.17 15.55 2.77
N GLU A 64 -22.90 16.86 2.71
CA GLU A 64 -22.03 17.45 1.69
C GLU A 64 -20.54 17.31 2.03
N TYR A 65 -20.19 17.40 3.31
CA TYR A 65 -18.82 17.35 3.76
C TYR A 65 -18.51 16.01 4.43
N LEU A 66 -17.30 15.49 4.19
CA LEU A 66 -16.75 14.31 4.86
C LEU A 66 -16.64 14.48 6.39
N SER A 67 -17.09 15.59 7.00
CA SER A 67 -17.05 15.83 8.44
C SER A 67 -18.16 15.09 9.21
N ARG A 68 -18.32 13.80 8.94
CA ARG A 68 -19.11 12.90 9.80
C ARG A 68 -18.22 12.45 10.94
N LYS A 69 -18.82 12.05 12.07
CA LYS A 69 -18.11 11.38 13.18
C LYS A 69 -17.31 10.14 12.70
N ASN A 70 -17.63 9.59 11.52
CA ASN A 70 -16.94 8.53 10.78
C ASN A 70 -16.86 8.85 9.27
N PRO A 71 -15.85 9.60 8.79
CA PRO A 71 -15.75 10.11 7.41
C PRO A 71 -15.69 9.06 6.29
N PHE A 72 -15.44 7.79 6.64
CA PHE A 72 -15.26 6.69 5.68
C PHE A 72 -16.23 5.52 5.93
N GLY A 73 -17.06 5.61 6.98
CA GLY A 73 -17.94 4.51 7.38
C GLY A 73 -19.06 4.24 6.38
N ASP A 74 -19.39 5.24 5.57
CA ASP A 74 -20.42 5.29 4.54
C ASP A 74 -19.95 4.83 3.16
N ILE A 75 -18.64 4.86 2.86
CA ILE A 75 -18.10 4.42 1.57
C ILE A 75 -18.56 2.99 1.24
N LYS A 76 -18.72 2.13 2.26
CA LYS A 76 -19.24 0.78 2.10
C LYS A 76 -20.74 0.76 1.77
N SER A 77 -21.55 1.62 2.39
CA SER A 77 -23.00 1.69 2.12
C SER A 77 -23.31 2.34 0.77
N ASP A 78 -22.46 3.26 0.34
CA ASP A 78 -22.66 4.05 -0.88
C ASP A 78 -22.30 3.25 -2.14
N GLY A 79 -21.72 2.04 -1.98
CA GLY A 79 -21.31 1.18 -3.09
C GLY A 79 -20.07 1.69 -3.85
N THR A 80 -19.37 2.69 -3.30
CA THR A 80 -18.26 3.39 -3.96
C THR A 80 -16.88 2.88 -3.54
N VAL A 81 -16.80 1.75 -2.82
CA VAL A 81 -15.54 1.17 -2.32
C VAL A 81 -14.48 1.04 -3.41
N GLN A 82 -14.86 0.52 -4.58
CA GLN A 82 -13.91 0.34 -5.69
C GLN A 82 -13.32 1.68 -6.16
N THR A 83 -14.17 2.68 -6.43
CA THR A 83 -13.74 4.03 -6.81
C THR A 83 -12.91 4.71 -5.71
N ALA A 84 -13.25 4.50 -4.44
CA ALA A 84 -12.48 5.03 -3.33
C ALA A 84 -11.07 4.40 -3.27
N LEU A 85 -10.96 3.09 -3.46
CA LEU A 85 -9.67 2.39 -3.54
C LEU A 85 -8.87 2.87 -4.77
N GLU A 86 -9.49 3.01 -5.93
CA GLU A 86 -8.84 3.54 -7.14
C GLU A 86 -8.29 4.96 -6.93
N ASN A 87 -9.09 5.87 -6.37
CA ASN A 87 -8.67 7.25 -6.07
C ASN A 87 -7.52 7.32 -5.07
N LEU A 88 -7.42 6.34 -4.16
CA LEU A 88 -6.32 6.22 -3.20
C LEU A 88 -5.11 5.47 -3.76
N GLY A 89 -5.18 4.95 -4.99
CA GLY A 89 -4.14 4.09 -5.56
C GLY A 89 -4.03 2.72 -4.88
N LEU A 90 -5.09 2.27 -4.22
CA LEU A 90 -5.22 1.00 -3.50
C LEU A 90 -6.21 0.03 -4.19
N GLY A 91 -6.45 0.21 -5.49
CA GLY A 91 -7.35 -0.61 -6.30
C GLY A 91 -6.87 -2.06 -6.47
N GLU A 92 -6.86 -2.58 -7.70
CA GLU A 92 -6.44 -3.98 -7.98
C GLU A 92 -5.01 -4.33 -7.55
N GLY A 93 -4.19 -3.32 -7.23
CA GLY A 93 -2.89 -3.48 -6.62
C GLY A 93 -2.85 -2.76 -5.27
N SER A 94 -2.90 -3.53 -4.18
CA SER A 94 -2.24 -3.14 -2.92
C SER A 94 -0.85 -2.57 -3.23
N ALA A 95 -0.29 -1.74 -2.32
CA ALA A 95 1.11 -1.30 -2.41
C ALA A 95 2.09 -2.46 -2.69
N LEU A 96 1.68 -3.69 -2.36
CA LEU A 96 2.30 -4.93 -2.81
C LEU A 96 1.31 -5.77 -3.65
N PRO A 97 1.59 -6.02 -4.94
CA PRO A 97 0.79 -6.90 -5.78
C PRO A 97 0.64 -8.31 -5.19
N VAL A 98 -0.53 -8.93 -5.41
CA VAL A 98 -0.76 -10.33 -5.00
C VAL A 98 0.24 -11.24 -5.72
N GLY A 99 0.87 -12.14 -4.96
CA GLY A 99 1.89 -13.06 -5.46
C GLY A 99 3.33 -12.61 -5.20
N VAL A 100 3.58 -11.40 -4.69
CA VAL A 100 4.94 -10.99 -4.29
C VAL A 100 5.34 -11.69 -2.97
N PRO A 101 6.44 -12.46 -2.94
CA PRO A 101 6.98 -13.00 -1.69
C PRO A 101 7.56 -11.88 -0.83
N VAL A 102 7.13 -11.79 0.43
CA VAL A 102 7.61 -10.79 1.39
C VAL A 102 8.26 -11.51 2.58
N PRO A 103 9.53 -11.18 2.93
CA PRO A 103 10.16 -11.71 4.13
C PRO A 103 9.36 -11.35 5.39
N TRP A 104 9.16 -12.33 6.26
CA TRP A 104 8.38 -12.18 7.50
C TRP A 104 9.16 -12.74 8.70
N PRO A 105 9.25 -12.00 9.83
CA PRO A 105 10.13 -12.38 10.95
C PRO A 105 9.56 -13.48 11.86
N SER A 106 8.31 -13.93 11.66
CA SER A 106 7.67 -14.97 12.48
C SER A 106 7.35 -16.23 11.68
N VAL A 107 7.27 -17.38 12.37
CA VAL A 107 6.89 -18.66 11.77
C VAL A 107 5.43 -18.70 11.31
N THR A 108 4.59 -17.81 11.84
CA THR A 108 3.18 -17.67 11.49
C THR A 108 2.99 -16.39 10.66
N PRO A 109 2.55 -16.50 9.40
CA PRO A 109 2.26 -15.32 8.59
C PRO A 109 1.02 -14.57 9.12
N PRO A 110 0.87 -13.27 8.81
CA PRO A 110 -0.35 -12.52 9.15
C PRO A 110 -1.58 -13.13 8.47
N THR A 111 -2.77 -12.84 9.00
CA THR A 111 -4.05 -13.21 8.37
C THR A 111 -4.09 -12.69 6.92
N GLY A 112 -4.53 -13.55 6.00
CA GLY A 112 -4.59 -13.23 4.56
C GLY A 112 -3.31 -13.51 3.79
N TRP A 113 -2.22 -13.92 4.45
CA TRP A 113 -0.96 -14.28 3.81
C TRP A 113 -0.71 -15.79 3.85
N LEU A 114 -0.06 -16.30 2.80
CA LEU A 114 0.33 -17.70 2.68
C LEU A 114 1.85 -17.83 2.76
N LYS A 115 2.32 -18.94 3.34
CA LYS A 115 3.75 -19.25 3.43
C LYS A 115 4.24 -19.82 2.10
N CYS A 116 5.34 -19.28 1.56
CA CYS A 116 6.01 -19.84 0.37
C CYS A 116 6.80 -21.12 0.71
N ASN A 117 6.08 -22.22 0.92
CA ASN A 117 6.61 -23.53 1.31
C ASN A 117 6.27 -24.65 0.32
N GLY A 118 5.97 -24.30 -0.94
CA GLY A 118 5.58 -25.28 -1.96
C GLY A 118 4.13 -25.76 -1.89
N ALA A 119 3.33 -25.27 -0.94
CA ALA A 119 1.94 -25.71 -0.77
C ALA A 119 1.06 -25.34 -1.98
N ALA A 120 0.10 -26.21 -2.27
CA ALA A 120 -0.98 -25.91 -3.21
C ALA A 120 -2.01 -24.98 -2.57
N PHE A 121 -2.73 -24.22 -3.40
CA PHE A 121 -3.84 -23.36 -2.99
C PHE A 121 -5.03 -23.52 -3.94
N SER A 122 -6.21 -23.06 -3.52
CA SER A 122 -7.42 -23.07 -4.35
C SER A 122 -7.52 -21.77 -5.16
N ALA A 123 -7.72 -21.89 -6.47
CA ALA A 123 -7.94 -20.75 -7.36
C ALA A 123 -9.28 -20.06 -7.09
N GLU A 124 -10.26 -20.80 -6.56
CA GLU A 124 -11.57 -20.27 -6.16
C GLU A 124 -11.43 -19.37 -4.92
N ALA A 125 -10.62 -19.81 -3.95
CA ALA A 125 -10.34 -19.03 -2.74
C ALA A 125 -9.38 -17.86 -3.00
N TYR A 126 -8.44 -18.02 -3.94
CA TYR A 126 -7.39 -17.04 -4.24
C TYR A 126 -7.24 -16.79 -5.75
N PRO A 127 -8.25 -16.18 -6.41
CA PRO A 127 -8.26 -16.01 -7.86
C PRO A 127 -7.12 -15.12 -8.38
N GLU A 128 -6.79 -14.04 -7.68
CA GLU A 128 -5.67 -13.17 -8.07
C GLU A 128 -4.31 -13.84 -7.88
N LEU A 129 -4.18 -14.71 -6.87
CA LEU A 129 -2.96 -15.51 -6.69
C LEU A 129 -2.81 -16.56 -7.78
N ALA A 130 -3.91 -17.13 -8.27
CA ALA A 130 -3.90 -18.07 -9.40
C ALA A 130 -3.44 -17.40 -10.71
N LYS A 131 -3.73 -16.11 -10.90
CA LYS A 131 -3.16 -15.35 -12.02
C LYS A 131 -1.64 -15.21 -11.91
N ALA A 132 -1.13 -14.96 -10.70
CA ALA A 132 0.31 -14.83 -10.44
C ALA A 132 1.06 -16.18 -10.48
N TYR A 133 0.42 -17.25 -9.97
CA TYR A 133 0.95 -18.62 -9.94
C TYR A 133 -0.02 -19.60 -10.60
N PRO A 134 -0.02 -19.73 -11.95
CA PRO A 134 -1.00 -20.53 -12.70
C PRO A 134 -0.99 -22.03 -12.41
N THR A 135 0.04 -22.54 -11.75
CA THR A 135 0.14 -23.93 -11.31
C THR A 135 -0.62 -24.20 -10.01
N ASN A 136 -1.24 -23.18 -9.41
CA ASN A 136 -1.91 -23.23 -8.12
C ASN A 136 -1.03 -23.75 -7.00
N LYS A 137 0.28 -23.51 -7.10
CA LYS A 137 1.29 -23.84 -6.10
C LYS A 137 2.18 -22.64 -5.83
N LEU A 138 2.45 -22.41 -4.55
CA LEU A 138 3.42 -21.43 -4.13
C LEU A 138 4.84 -21.93 -4.41
N PRO A 139 5.82 -21.05 -4.62
CA PRO A 139 7.22 -21.46 -4.60
C PRO A 139 7.60 -21.99 -3.21
N ASP A 140 8.55 -22.90 -3.16
CA ASP A 140 9.20 -23.30 -1.91
C ASP A 140 10.48 -22.48 -1.75
N LEU A 141 10.46 -21.49 -0.86
CA LEU A 141 11.58 -20.56 -0.66
C LEU A 141 12.37 -20.85 0.62
N ARG A 142 12.13 -22.00 1.25
CA ARG A 142 12.81 -22.36 2.50
C ARG A 142 14.27 -22.69 2.21
N GLY A 143 15.18 -21.84 2.68
CA GLY A 143 16.62 -21.99 2.46
C GLY A 143 17.11 -21.48 1.10
N GLU A 144 16.22 -20.89 0.30
CA GLU A 144 16.53 -20.38 -1.03
C GLU A 144 16.82 -18.89 -1.03
N PHE A 145 17.63 -18.43 -1.99
CA PHE A 145 17.81 -17.01 -2.28
C PHE A 145 17.03 -16.63 -3.53
N ILE A 146 16.29 -15.52 -3.46
CA ILE A 146 15.64 -14.94 -4.63
C ILE A 146 16.68 -14.18 -5.45
N ARG A 147 16.70 -14.43 -6.76
CA ARG A 147 17.53 -13.74 -7.75
C ARG A 147 16.64 -13.13 -8.83
N GLY A 148 17.04 -11.98 -9.36
CA GLY A 148 16.38 -11.37 -10.51
C GLY A 148 16.50 -12.23 -11.76
N TRP A 149 15.43 -12.28 -12.56
CA TRP A 149 15.48 -12.92 -13.87
C TRP A 149 16.33 -12.11 -14.84
N ASP A 150 17.10 -12.78 -15.69
CA ASP A 150 18.03 -12.12 -16.61
C ASP A 150 17.31 -11.24 -17.66
N ASP A 151 16.13 -11.67 -18.10
CA ASP A 151 15.28 -10.96 -19.07
C ASP A 151 16.04 -10.38 -20.28
N GLY A 152 17.02 -11.13 -20.79
CA GLY A 152 17.80 -10.75 -21.96
C GLY A 152 19.00 -9.83 -21.69
N ARG A 153 19.34 -9.56 -20.43
CA ARG A 153 20.56 -8.81 -20.07
C ARG A 153 21.84 -9.57 -20.44
N GLY A 154 21.79 -10.90 -20.51
CA GLY A 154 22.90 -11.76 -20.93
C GLY A 154 23.88 -12.13 -19.81
N ILE A 155 23.55 -11.87 -18.55
CA ILE A 155 24.37 -12.22 -17.38
C ILE A 155 24.06 -13.63 -16.88
N ASP A 156 22.78 -14.01 -16.88
CA ASP A 156 22.29 -15.32 -16.42
C ASP A 156 21.39 -15.95 -17.50
N THR A 157 21.98 -16.11 -18.70
CA THR A 157 21.31 -16.56 -19.93
C THR A 157 20.77 -17.99 -19.80
N GLY A 158 19.59 -18.25 -20.39
CA GLY A 158 18.98 -19.58 -20.45
C GLY A 158 18.20 -19.97 -19.18
N ARG A 159 18.06 -19.05 -18.23
CA ARG A 159 17.27 -19.23 -17.00
C ARG A 159 15.79 -18.90 -17.22
N ALA A 160 14.92 -19.70 -16.62
CA ALA A 160 13.49 -19.48 -16.61
C ALA A 160 13.03 -18.87 -15.26
N LEU A 161 11.93 -18.12 -15.27
CA LEU A 161 11.30 -17.64 -14.04
C LEU A 161 10.98 -18.81 -13.10
N LEU A 162 11.18 -18.58 -11.80
CA LEU A 162 10.93 -19.54 -10.71
C LEU A 162 11.75 -20.84 -10.78
N ASN A 163 12.80 -20.91 -11.60
CA ASN A 163 13.67 -22.09 -11.64
C ASN A 163 14.64 -22.13 -10.45
N TRP A 164 14.90 -23.33 -9.96
CA TRP A 164 15.85 -23.57 -8.88
C TRP A 164 17.30 -23.61 -9.39
N GLN A 165 18.26 -23.23 -8.53
CA GLN A 165 19.69 -23.35 -8.81
C GLN A 165 20.46 -23.87 -7.59
N PRO A 166 21.43 -24.78 -7.79
CA PRO A 166 22.38 -25.10 -6.73
C PRO A 166 23.34 -23.93 -6.46
N HIS A 167 24.07 -23.98 -5.34
CA HIS A 167 25.22 -23.10 -5.18
C HIS A 167 26.27 -23.38 -6.27
N THR A 168 27.11 -22.40 -6.57
CA THR A 168 28.24 -22.57 -7.50
C THR A 168 29.39 -21.71 -7.02
N ILE A 169 30.60 -22.25 -7.12
CA ILE A 169 31.85 -21.53 -6.89
C ILE A 169 32.53 -21.41 -8.25
N LEU A 170 32.94 -20.21 -8.64
CA LEU A 170 33.68 -20.01 -9.88
C LEU A 170 35.04 -20.71 -9.78
N ASP A 171 35.53 -21.20 -10.92
CA ASP A 171 36.89 -21.71 -11.02
C ASP A 171 37.87 -20.61 -10.60
N HIS A 172 38.80 -20.95 -9.72
CA HIS A 172 39.83 -20.03 -9.24
C HIS A 172 41.04 -20.81 -8.72
N ALA A 173 42.20 -20.18 -8.80
CA ALA A 173 43.47 -20.73 -8.33
C ALA A 173 44.02 -19.91 -7.16
N HIS A 174 44.70 -20.58 -6.24
CA HIS A 174 45.47 -19.96 -5.16
C HIS A 174 46.95 -20.22 -5.42
N TYR A 175 47.78 -19.17 -5.31
CA TYR A 175 49.23 -19.35 -5.23
C TYR A 175 49.59 -19.69 -3.79
N MET A 176 50.03 -20.92 -3.56
CA MET A 176 50.62 -21.27 -2.28
C MET A 176 52.09 -20.83 -2.30
N GLU A 177 52.41 -19.79 -1.53
CA GLU A 177 53.80 -19.42 -1.28
C GLU A 177 54.38 -20.34 -0.20
N LEU A 178 55.29 -21.23 -0.59
CA LEU A 178 55.99 -22.11 0.33
C LEU A 178 57.31 -21.43 0.72
N TRP A 179 57.41 -20.92 1.94
CA TRP A 179 58.67 -20.37 2.47
C TRP A 179 59.67 -21.51 2.71
N THR A 180 60.65 -21.66 1.83
CA THR A 180 61.67 -22.73 1.92
C THR A 180 62.88 -22.36 2.80
N GLY A 181 62.88 -21.20 3.45
CA GLY A 181 63.94 -20.78 4.38
C GLY A 181 65.21 -20.19 3.74
N ASP A 182 65.39 -20.34 2.42
CA ASP A 182 66.56 -19.84 1.70
C ASP A 182 66.21 -18.77 0.65
N GLY A 183 67.13 -17.83 0.42
CA GLY A 183 67.02 -16.85 -0.66
C GLY A 183 66.95 -17.54 -2.01
N LEU A 184 65.79 -17.47 -2.67
CA LEU A 184 65.54 -18.11 -3.96
C LEU A 184 66.47 -17.49 -5.03
N ALA A 185 67.58 -18.16 -5.33
CA ALA A 185 68.46 -17.75 -6.42
C ALA A 185 67.73 -17.91 -7.77
N ALA A 186 67.92 -16.94 -8.67
CA ALA A 186 67.33 -16.93 -10.00
C ALA A 186 67.64 -18.25 -10.75
N GLY A 187 66.60 -19.05 -11.00
CA GLY A 187 66.71 -20.35 -11.71
C GLY A 187 66.18 -21.58 -10.97
N SER A 188 65.56 -21.41 -9.80
CA SER A 188 65.11 -22.50 -8.92
C SER A 188 63.67 -23.01 -9.18
N ALA A 189 62.89 -22.34 -10.03
CA ALA A 189 61.65 -22.91 -10.56
C ALA A 189 61.98 -23.72 -11.83
N ARG A 190 62.12 -25.05 -11.67
CA ARG A 190 62.14 -25.96 -12.81
C ARG A 190 60.74 -26.00 -13.42
N GLU A 191 60.64 -25.58 -14.67
CA GLU A 191 59.46 -25.71 -15.51
C GLU A 191 59.00 -27.19 -15.50
N GLY A 192 57.76 -27.44 -15.09
CA GLY A 192 57.13 -28.77 -15.15
C GLY A 192 57.15 -29.63 -13.88
N VAL A 193 57.62 -29.14 -12.73
CA VAL A 193 57.49 -29.90 -11.46
C VAL A 193 56.26 -29.41 -10.70
N ASN A 194 55.23 -30.26 -10.60
CA ASN A 194 54.12 -30.05 -9.67
C ASN A 194 54.70 -30.05 -8.24
N PRO A 195 54.66 -28.94 -7.48
CA PRO A 195 55.05 -28.94 -6.08
C PRO A 195 53.91 -29.58 -5.27
N GLY A 196 53.59 -30.84 -5.57
CA GLY A 196 52.71 -31.63 -4.74
C GLY A 196 53.37 -31.78 -3.37
N ILE A 197 52.61 -31.52 -2.31
CA ILE A 197 52.97 -31.91 -0.96
C ILE A 197 53.19 -33.44 -0.99
N LEU A 198 54.44 -33.88 -1.00
CA LEU A 198 54.79 -35.22 -0.57
C LEU A 198 54.65 -35.23 0.95
N ALA A 199 53.45 -35.58 1.42
CA ALA A 199 53.29 -36.06 2.78
C ALA A 199 53.99 -37.42 2.86
N THR A 200 55.31 -37.41 3.08
CA THR A 200 56.00 -38.60 3.54
C THR A 200 55.47 -38.87 4.93
N TYR A 201 54.66 -39.94 5.05
CA TYR A 201 54.23 -40.45 6.34
C TYR A 201 55.46 -40.67 7.21
N GLY A 202 55.62 -39.88 8.26
CA GLY A 202 56.49 -40.22 9.36
C GLY A 202 55.85 -41.39 10.10
N ASP A 203 56.51 -42.54 10.05
CA ASP A 203 56.30 -43.63 10.97
C ASP A 203 56.52 -43.11 12.39
N GLY A 204 55.46 -43.15 13.19
CA GLY A 204 55.54 -42.85 14.61
C GLY A 204 56.40 -43.90 15.31
N GLU A 205 57.50 -43.44 15.89
CA GLU A 205 58.09 -44.00 17.11
C GLU A 205 58.10 -42.93 18.21
#